data_AF-A0A2K6UKQ3-F1
#
_entry.id   AF-A0A2K6UKQ3-F1
#
_cell.length_a   1.000
_cell.length_b   1.000
_cell.length_c   1.000
_cell.angle_alpha   90.00
_cell.angle_beta   90.00
_cell.angle_gamma   90.00
#
_symmetry.space_group_name_H-M   'P 1'
#
loop_
_entity.id
_entity.type
_entity.pdbx_description
1 polymer ?
#
loop_
_entity_poly.entity_id
_entity_poly.type
_entity_poly.pdbx_seq_one_letter_code
_entity_poly.pdbx_strand_id
1 'polypeptide(L)'
;SHHGKTIFTYFTGSKDARGKSWWPQLPEPVVREGLKHVSEGCVFIYCQVTDKPYWKDPNNDFRKNLKVTAVPTLLKYGTVGIFLCWNECLQANLVEILFSED
;
A
#
# COMPACT_ATOMS: atom_id res chain seq x y z
N SER A 1 -2.66 21.32 3.43
CA SER A 1 -1.50 20.62 2.84
C SER A 1 -0.99 19.59 3.85
N HIS A 2 -0.46 18.45 3.40
CA HIS A 2 0.04 17.37 4.29
C HIS A 2 1.57 17.41 4.45
N HIS A 3 2.20 18.57 4.20
CA HIS A 3 3.65 18.71 4.31
C HIS A 3 4.12 18.44 5.74
N GLY A 4 5.17 17.64 5.90
CA GLY A 4 5.74 17.27 7.19
C GLY A 4 5.03 16.13 7.92
N LYS A 5 3.97 15.53 7.34
CA LYS A 5 3.31 14.35 7.90
C LYS A 5 3.91 13.06 7.33
N THR A 6 4.02 12.04 8.16
CA THR A 6 4.30 10.67 7.69
C THR A 6 3.13 10.17 6.86
N ILE A 7 3.41 9.66 5.66
CA ILE A 7 2.40 9.16 4.73
C ILE A 7 2.65 7.67 4.50
N PHE A 8 1.64 6.85 4.78
CA PHE A 8 1.62 5.45 4.42
C PHE A 8 0.68 5.27 3.22
N THR A 9 1.13 4.55 2.19
CA THR A 9 0.33 4.26 1.00
C THR A 9 0.20 2.76 0.81
N TYR A 10 -1.04 2.28 0.73
CA TYR A 10 -1.37 0.90 0.39
C TYR A 10 -1.84 0.82 -1.07
N PHE A 11 -1.01 0.24 -1.93
CA PHE A 11 -1.33 -0.01 -3.34
C PHE A 11 -2.02 -1.36 -3.48
N THR A 12 -3.21 -1.39 -4.10
CA THR A 12 -3.96 -2.64 -4.36
C THR A 12 -4.71 -2.56 -5.69
N GLY A 13 -5.10 -3.71 -6.24
CA GLY A 13 -5.82 -3.77 -7.52
C GLY A 13 -7.20 -3.10 -7.46
N SER A 14 -7.56 -2.34 -8.49
CA SER A 14 -8.86 -1.69 -8.62
C SER A 14 -10.03 -2.67 -8.53
N LYS A 15 -11.13 -2.18 -7.99
CA LYS A 15 -12.41 -2.89 -7.97
C LYS A 15 -13.23 -2.59 -9.23
N ASP A 16 -13.91 -3.59 -9.77
CA ASP A 16 -14.89 -3.41 -10.85
C ASP A 16 -16.18 -2.74 -10.33
N ALA A 17 -17.15 -2.49 -11.21
CA ALA A 17 -18.44 -1.88 -10.85
C ALA A 17 -19.25 -2.68 -9.81
N ARG A 18 -18.91 -3.96 -9.59
CA ARG A 18 -19.52 -4.84 -8.58
C ARG A 18 -18.69 -4.91 -7.29
N GLY A 19 -17.64 -4.09 -7.17
CA GLY A 19 -16.75 -4.08 -6.03
C GLY A 19 -15.72 -5.22 -6.03
N LYS A 20 -15.60 -6.02 -7.10
CA LYS A 20 -14.68 -7.15 -7.17
C LYS A 20 -13.32 -6.68 -7.66
N SER A 21 -12.27 -6.88 -6.86
CA SER A 21 -10.89 -6.63 -7.31
C SER A 21 -10.39 -7.75 -8.20
N TRP A 22 -9.54 -7.41 -9.17
CA TRP A 22 -8.77 -8.38 -9.95
C TRP A 22 -7.60 -8.99 -9.16
N TRP A 23 -7.37 -8.49 -7.95
CA TRP A 23 -6.34 -8.92 -7.03
C TRP A 23 -6.92 -9.56 -5.75
N PRO A 24 -6.25 -10.55 -5.13
CA PRO A 24 -6.69 -11.10 -3.85
C PRO A 24 -6.73 -10.06 -2.74
N GLN A 25 -7.88 -9.95 -2.08
CA GLN A 25 -8.14 -8.97 -1.01
C GLN A 25 -7.68 -9.43 0.39
N LEU A 26 -7.06 -10.61 0.49
CA LEU A 26 -6.63 -11.22 1.76
C LEU A 26 -5.74 -10.31 2.63
N PRO A 27 -4.81 -9.50 2.08
CA PRO A 27 -3.95 -8.66 2.93
C PRO A 27 -4.61 -7.37 3.43
N GLU A 28 -5.73 -6.94 2.82
CA GLU A 28 -6.37 -5.66 3.17
C GLU A 28 -6.87 -5.63 4.64
N PRO A 29 -7.54 -6.67 5.17
CA PRO A 29 -7.94 -6.71 6.57
C PRO A 29 -6.76 -6.59 7.55
N VAL A 30 -5.63 -7.25 7.27
CA VAL A 30 -4.44 -7.21 8.12
C VAL A 30 -3.85 -5.79 8.16
N VAL A 31 -3.71 -5.16 6.99
CA VAL A 31 -3.23 -3.76 6.89
C VAL A 31 -4.18 -2.80 7.60
N ARG A 32 -5.50 -2.98 7.45
CA ARG A 32 -6.50 -2.14 8.12
C ARG A 32 -6.47 -2.29 9.64
N GLU A 33 -6.26 -3.50 10.14
CA GLU A 33 -6.12 -3.75 11.57
C GLU A 33 -4.87 -3.10 12.14
N GLY A 34 -3.74 -3.18 11.41
CA GLY A 34 -2.48 -2.54 11.79
C GLY A 34 -2.57 -1.01 11.92
N LEU A 35 -3.52 -0.35 11.25
CA LEU A 35 -3.74 1.10 11.40
C LEU A 35 -4.09 1.51 12.84
N LYS A 36 -4.49 0.59 13.71
CA LYS A 36 -4.68 0.85 15.14
C LYS A 36 -3.38 1.22 15.86
N HIS A 37 -2.23 0.90 15.28
CA HIS A 37 -0.90 1.11 15.84
C HIS A 37 -0.16 2.29 15.20
N VAL A 38 -0.77 2.99 14.24
CA VAL A 38 -0.13 4.12 13.57
C VAL A 38 -0.06 5.33 14.50
N SER A 39 1.08 6.02 14.49
CA SER A 39 1.27 7.27 15.24
C SER A 39 0.23 8.33 14.83
N GLU A 40 -0.17 9.17 15.80
CA GLU A 40 -1.09 10.27 15.54
C GLU A 40 -0.52 11.25 14.50
N GLY A 41 -1.39 11.81 13.66
CA GLY A 41 -1.00 12.80 12.66
C GLY A 41 -0.45 12.24 11.35
N CYS A 42 -0.27 10.91 11.23
CA CYS A 42 0.03 10.25 9.96
C CYS A 42 -1.15 10.33 8.96
N VAL A 43 -0.84 10.12 7.69
CA VAL A 43 -1.82 10.03 6.59
C VAL A 43 -1.77 8.63 6.01
N PHE A 44 -2.91 7.95 5.95
CA PHE A 44 -3.04 6.68 5.25
C PHE A 44 -3.75 6.87 3.91
N ILE A 45 -3.10 6.47 2.82
CA ILE A 45 -3.62 6.52 1.46
C ILE A 45 -3.94 5.10 1.00
N TYR A 46 -5.22 4.84 0.72
CA TYR A 46 -5.65 3.62 0.04
C TYR A 46 -5.65 3.87 -1.48
N CYS A 47 -4.62 3.39 -2.17
CA CYS A 47 -4.40 3.63 -3.59
C CYS A 47 -4.82 2.41 -4.41
N GLN A 48 -5.89 2.55 -5.18
CA GLN A 48 -6.26 1.54 -6.18
C GLN A 48 -5.42 1.77 -7.43
N VAL A 49 -4.48 0.86 -7.70
CA VAL A 49 -3.88 0.78 -9.04
C VAL A 49 -4.99 0.40 -10.01
N THR A 50 -4.91 0.88 -11.24
CA THR A 50 -5.96 0.73 -12.25
C THR A 50 -6.21 -0.75 -12.63
N ASP A 51 -6.73 -1.01 -13.83
CA ASP A 51 -6.95 -2.36 -14.31
C ASP A 51 -5.66 -3.19 -14.48
N LYS A 52 -5.84 -4.52 -14.46
CA LYS A 52 -4.74 -5.49 -14.58
C LYS A 52 -3.87 -5.30 -15.85
N PRO A 53 -4.42 -4.96 -17.03
CA PRO A 53 -3.61 -4.62 -18.22
C PRO A 53 -2.63 -3.47 -17.99
N TYR A 54 -3.08 -2.34 -17.46
CA TYR A 54 -2.20 -1.21 -17.17
C TYR A 54 -1.16 -1.57 -16.12
N TRP A 55 -1.53 -2.32 -15.08
CA TRP A 55 -0.58 -2.75 -14.04
C TRP A 55 0.56 -3.63 -14.60
N LYS A 56 0.26 -4.45 -15.61
CA LYS A 56 1.24 -5.31 -16.28
C LYS A 56 2.23 -4.54 -17.15
N ASP A 57 1.88 -3.34 -17.60
CA ASP A 57 2.81 -2.52 -18.37
C ASP A 57 4.01 -2.13 -17.48
N PRO A 58 5.26 -2.53 -17.81
CA PRO A 58 6.45 -2.11 -17.07
C PRO A 58 6.64 -0.59 -17.07
N ASN A 59 6.03 0.12 -18.03
CA ASN A 59 6.15 1.55 -18.23
C ASN A 59 5.07 2.40 -17.54
N ASN A 60 4.21 1.79 -16.72
CA ASN A 60 3.17 2.52 -15.99
C ASN A 60 3.74 3.49 -14.94
N ASP A 61 2.92 4.47 -14.52
CA ASP A 61 3.37 5.57 -13.66
C ASP A 61 3.80 5.10 -12.27
N PHE A 62 3.18 4.05 -11.73
CA PHE A 62 3.56 3.48 -10.43
C PHE A 62 4.97 2.88 -10.48
N ARG A 63 5.29 2.13 -11.54
CA ARG A 63 6.61 1.51 -11.72
C ARG A 63 7.68 2.54 -12.05
N LYS A 64 7.37 3.52 -12.91
CA LYS A 64 8.34 4.54 -13.33
C LYS A 64 8.65 5.55 -12.22
N ASN A 65 7.60 6.13 -11.64
CA ASN A 65 7.72 7.29 -10.76
C ASN A 65 7.80 6.90 -9.28
N LEU A 66 7.12 5.82 -8.88
CA LEU A 66 7.03 5.38 -7.48
C LEU A 66 7.82 4.10 -7.18
N LYS A 67 8.37 3.44 -8.20
CA LYS A 67 9.10 2.16 -8.09
C LYS A 67 8.30 1.03 -7.43
N VAL A 68 6.96 1.11 -7.45
CA VAL A 68 6.08 0.05 -6.95
C VAL A 68 5.98 -1.04 -8.01
N THR A 69 6.56 -2.21 -7.76
CA THR A 69 6.68 -3.29 -8.76
C THR A 69 5.71 -4.45 -8.53
N ALA A 70 5.11 -4.54 -7.34
CA ALA A 70 4.12 -5.54 -6.97
C ALA A 70 2.88 -4.86 -6.37
N VAL A 71 1.76 -5.58 -6.40
CA VAL A 71 0.62 -5.30 -5.51
C VAL A 71 0.35 -6.58 -4.72
N PRO A 72 -0.25 -6.51 -3.51
CA PRO A 72 -0.38 -5.28 -2.76
C PRO A 72 0.99 -4.88 -2.19
N THR A 73 1.21 -3.57 -2.09
CA THR A 73 2.40 -3.01 -1.46
C THR A 73 1.98 -1.97 -0.45
N LEU A 74 2.47 -2.09 0.78
CA LEU A 74 2.35 -1.07 1.81
C LEU A 74 3.69 -0.34 1.90
N LEU A 75 3.68 0.98 1.74
CA LEU A 75 4.87 1.83 1.62
C LEU A 75 4.81 2.99 2.62
N LYS A 76 5.90 3.26 3.34
CA LYS A 76 6.13 4.55 4.02
C LYS A 76 6.76 5.53 3.01
N TYR A 77 5.99 6.53 2.59
CA TYR A 77 6.42 7.48 1.56
C TYR A 77 7.57 8.36 2.05
N GLY A 78 8.55 8.60 1.17
CA GLY A 78 9.73 9.41 1.49
C GLY A 78 10.87 8.61 2.13
N THR A 79 10.67 7.34 2.45
CA THR A 79 11.72 6.47 3.03
C THR A 79 12.13 5.38 2.05
N VAL A 80 13.44 5.26 1.81
CA VAL A 80 13.98 4.25 0.89
C VAL A 80 14.00 2.88 1.58
N GLY A 81 13.45 1.86 0.92
CA GLY A 81 13.56 0.47 1.37
C GLY A 81 12.55 0.01 2.41
N ILE A 82 11.66 0.90 2.88
CA ILE A 82 10.64 0.55 3.87
C ILE A 82 9.29 0.30 3.17
N PHE A 83 9.11 -0.92 2.67
CA PHE A 83 7.85 -1.39 2.10
C PHE A 83 7.64 -2.87 2.39
N LEU A 84 6.37 -3.27 2.48
CA LEU A 84 5.93 -4.65 2.60
C LEU A 84 5.22 -5.05 1.31
N CYS A 85 5.57 -6.20 0.76
CA CYS A 85 5.00 -6.74 -0.47
C CYS A 85 4.30 -8.09 -0.22
N TRP A 86 3.08 -8.24 -0.75
CA TRP A 86 2.33 -9.51 -0.76
C TRP A 86 2.25 -10.24 0.58
N ASN A 87 3.14 -11.20 0.83
CA ASN A 87 3.16 -12.04 2.02
C ASN A 87 3.50 -11.21 3.27
N GLU A 88 4.31 -10.18 3.11
CA GLU A 88 4.67 -9.30 4.23
C GLU A 88 3.45 -8.46 4.68
N CYS A 89 2.56 -8.09 3.75
CA CYS A 89 1.28 -7.45 4.08
C CYS A 89 0.30 -8.39 4.82
N LEU A 90 0.56 -9.71 4.84
CA LEU A 90 -0.23 -10.67 5.62
C LEU A 90 0.34 -10.89 7.03
N GLN A 91 1.54 -10.39 7.30
CA GLN A 91 2.21 -10.54 8.59
C GLN A 91 1.88 -9.35 9.48
N ALA A 92 0.91 -9.52 10.39
CA ALA A 92 0.46 -8.47 11.30
C ALA A 92 1.62 -7.80 12.04
N ASN A 93 2.59 -8.59 12.52
CA ASN A 93 3.78 -8.08 13.18
C ASN A 93 4.63 -7.14 12.29
N LEU A 94 4.80 -7.45 11.00
CA LEU A 94 5.56 -6.58 10.10
C LEU A 94 4.79 -5.30 9.78
N VAL A 95 3.47 -5.42 9.58
CA VAL A 95 2.57 -4.28 9.36
C VAL A 95 2.59 -3.33 10.57
N GLU A 96 2.53 -3.87 11.78
CA GLU A 96 2.61 -3.12 13.03
C GLU A 96 3.97 -2.43 13.19
N ILE A 97 5.07 -3.14 12.94
CA ILE A 97 6.43 -2.55 12.96
C ILE A 97 6.50 -1.37 12.00
N LEU A 98 6.02 -1.56 10.75
CA LEU A 98 6.02 -0.50 9.75
C LEU A 98 5.23 0.74 10.20
N PHE A 99 4.05 0.56 10.77
CA PHE A 99 3.22 1.67 11.24
C PHE A 99 3.75 2.35 12.50
N SER A 100 4.58 1.66 13.27
CA SER A 100 5.18 2.16 14.51
C SER A 100 6.54 2.84 14.28
N GLU A 101 7.10 2.79 13.06
CA GLU A 101 8.33 3.52 12.73
C GLU A 101 8.07 5.02 12.63
N ASP A 102 8.75 5.82 13.45
CA ASP A 102 8.78 7.29 13.40
C ASP A 102 9.47 7.82 12.13
#